data_AF-A0A0W1KTY9-F1
#
_entry.id   AF-A0A0W1KTY9-F1
#
_cell.length_a   1.000
_cell.length_b   1.000
_cell.length_c   1.000
_cell.angle_alpha   90.00
_cell.angle_beta   90.00
_cell.angle_gamma   90.00
#
_symmetry.space_group_name_H-M   'P 1'
#
loop_
_entity.id
_entity.type
_entity.pdbx_description
1 polymer ?
#
loop_
_entity_poly.entity_id
_entity_poly.type
_entity_poly.pdbx_seq_one_letter_code
_entity_poly.pdbx_strand_id
1 'polypeptide(L)'
;MHTSLACGEWSTIGCLNHHTQLFIGDVVKVTFYDMQGELISLSFDFKITSFEQGEPHAWPRLIAEHINVHIPLVSAGKMTEQGLIVAYRNNKIFALQSSGIYKAHIDFHCIAKCDEREVSTQPYEYVYPEHSERYNAGTKVLQPKDGCIYQCRPWPFNEFCRKAKDTQSIFEPGIGKSWAMAWLQLSTR
;
A
#
# COMPACT_ATOMS: atom_id res chain seq x y z
N MET A 1 5.77 26.99 -6.00
CA MET A 1 6.19 27.22 -7.39
C MET A 1 5.92 25.94 -8.14
N HIS A 2 4.97 25.98 -9.10
CA HIS A 2 4.59 24.80 -9.88
C HIS A 2 5.76 24.46 -10.80
N THR A 3 6.40 23.31 -10.58
CA THR A 3 7.43 22.77 -11.45
C THR A 3 6.77 22.47 -12.79
N SER A 4 7.01 23.33 -13.77
CA SER A 4 6.56 23.12 -15.14
C SER A 4 7.18 21.82 -15.63
N LEU A 5 6.34 20.83 -15.95
CA LEU A 5 6.77 19.64 -16.68
C LEU A 5 7.57 20.13 -17.90
N ALA A 6 8.73 19.54 -18.16
CA ALA A 6 9.47 19.81 -19.38
C ALA A 6 8.52 19.69 -20.59
N CYS A 7 8.54 20.69 -21.47
CA CYS A 7 7.70 20.72 -22.66
C CYS A 7 8.05 19.52 -23.55
N GLY A 8 7.12 18.56 -23.68
CA GLY A 8 7.28 17.37 -24.52
C GLY A 8 6.17 16.34 -24.28
N GLU A 9 6.09 15.35 -25.18
CA GLU A 9 5.09 14.27 -25.09
C GLU A 9 5.50 13.21 -24.06
N TRP A 10 4.55 12.77 -23.24
CA TRP A 10 4.76 11.80 -22.18
C TRP A 10 4.06 10.48 -22.51
N SER A 11 4.79 9.37 -22.39
CA SER A 11 4.28 8.02 -22.63
C SER A 11 4.08 7.28 -21.32
N THR A 12 2.99 6.51 -21.19
CA THR A 12 2.81 5.62 -20.04
C THR A 12 3.74 4.42 -20.16
N ILE A 13 4.59 4.20 -19.15
CA ILE A 13 5.60 3.13 -19.13
C ILE A 13 5.38 2.10 -18.01
N GLY A 14 4.47 2.37 -17.07
CA GLY A 14 4.16 1.44 -15.97
C GLY A 14 2.95 1.85 -15.13
N CYS A 15 2.54 0.98 -14.21
CA CYS A 15 1.40 1.18 -13.32
C CYS A 15 1.79 0.88 -11.87
N LEU A 16 1.37 1.73 -10.94
CA LEU A 16 1.58 1.53 -9.49
C LEU A 16 0.32 0.98 -8.80
N ASN A 17 -0.67 0.51 -9.55
CA ASN A 17 -1.97 0.12 -9.01
C ASN A 17 -1.94 -1.33 -8.54
N HIS A 18 -1.77 -1.49 -7.24
CA HIS A 18 -1.71 -2.82 -6.67
C HIS A 18 -2.33 -2.81 -5.27
N HIS A 19 -3.14 -3.83 -5.00
CA HIS A 19 -3.91 -3.95 -3.76
C HIS A 19 -3.15 -4.69 -2.66
N THR A 20 -1.84 -4.85 -2.84
CA THR A 20 -1.00 -5.66 -1.97
C THR A 20 -0.60 -4.88 -0.74
N GLN A 21 -0.86 -5.49 0.41
CA GLN A 21 -0.30 -5.07 1.68
C GLN A 21 1.15 -5.52 1.73
N LEU A 22 2.05 -4.57 2.00
CA LEU A 22 3.45 -4.83 2.27
C LEU A 22 3.72 -4.70 3.77
N PHE A 23 4.79 -5.34 4.23
CA PHE A 23 5.18 -5.38 5.62
C PHE A 23 6.56 -4.77 5.83
N ILE A 24 6.87 -4.39 7.07
CA ILE A 24 8.18 -3.84 7.42
C ILE A 24 9.27 -4.82 6.99
N GLY A 25 10.25 -4.33 6.25
CA GLY A 25 11.33 -5.14 5.68
C GLY A 25 11.12 -5.53 4.22
N ASP A 26 9.87 -5.54 3.71
CA ASP A 26 9.62 -5.75 2.29
C ASP A 26 10.24 -4.62 1.46
N VAL A 27 10.65 -4.96 0.24
CA VAL A 27 11.25 -4.01 -0.70
C VAL A 27 10.44 -4.02 -2.00
N VAL A 28 10.10 -2.83 -2.48
CA VAL A 28 9.55 -2.63 -3.82
C VAL A 28 10.68 -2.16 -4.72
N LYS A 29 11.07 -3.00 -5.68
CA LYS A 29 12.10 -2.67 -6.67
C LYS A 29 11.43 -2.05 -7.89
N VAL A 30 11.82 -0.83 -8.24
CA VAL A 30 11.34 -0.11 -9.44
C VAL A 30 12.47 -0.09 -10.45
N THR A 31 12.27 -0.77 -11.57
CA THR A 31 13.28 -0.95 -12.62
C THR A 31 12.86 -0.27 -13.91
N PHE A 32 13.69 0.64 -14.43
CA PHE A 32 13.43 1.33 -15.70
C PHE A 32 14.22 0.70 -16.84
N TYR A 33 13.65 0.73 -18.05
CA TYR A 33 14.29 0.16 -19.24
C TYR A 33 14.24 1.13 -20.42
N ASP A 34 15.33 1.15 -21.17
CA ASP A 34 15.43 1.71 -22.51
C ASP A 34 15.79 0.61 -23.53
N MET A 35 16.07 1.01 -24.77
CA MET A 35 16.45 0.09 -25.85
C MET A 35 17.76 -0.66 -25.60
N GLN A 36 18.63 -0.18 -24.71
CA GLN A 36 19.90 -0.82 -24.35
C GLN A 36 19.74 -1.79 -23.17
N GLY A 37 18.69 -1.64 -22.36
CA GLY A 37 18.35 -2.56 -21.29
C GLY A 37 17.94 -1.84 -20.01
N GLU A 38 18.31 -2.41 -18.86
CA GLU A 38 18.02 -1.84 -17.55
C GLU A 38 18.82 -0.55 -17.32
N LEU A 39 18.12 0.50 -16.92
CA LEU A 39 18.69 1.78 -16.51
C LEU A 39 19.02 1.71 -15.01
N ILE A 40 20.13 1.06 -14.70
CA ILE A 40 20.57 0.81 -13.31
C ILE A 40 20.71 2.12 -12.51
N SER A 41 21.13 3.21 -13.16
CA SER A 41 21.30 4.52 -12.51
C SER A 41 19.99 5.21 -12.11
N LEU A 42 18.87 4.86 -12.75
CA LEU A 42 17.55 5.42 -12.45
C LEU A 42 16.69 4.45 -11.62
N SER A 43 17.02 3.16 -11.65
CA SER A 43 16.30 2.12 -10.92
C SER A 43 16.63 2.17 -9.43
N PHE A 44 15.67 1.84 -8.57
CA PHE A 44 15.84 1.96 -7.13
C PHE A 44 15.00 0.95 -6.35
N ASP A 45 15.42 0.73 -5.10
CA ASP A 45 14.73 -0.09 -4.11
C ASP A 45 14.04 0.79 -3.07
N PHE A 46 12.74 0.61 -2.90
CA PHE A 46 11.95 1.29 -1.87
C PHE A 46 11.66 0.33 -0.72
N LYS A 47 12.36 0.51 0.41
CA LYS A 47 12.21 -0.33 1.60
C LYS A 47 11.04 0.14 2.47
N ILE A 48 10.15 -0.78 2.85
CA ILE A 48 9.07 -0.52 3.80
C ILE A 48 9.64 -0.54 5.22
N THR A 49 9.47 0.57 5.94
CA THR A 49 10.02 0.78 7.29
C THR A 49 8.94 0.99 8.36
N SER A 50 7.69 1.23 7.97
CA SER A 50 6.55 1.35 8.89
C SER A 50 5.31 0.63 8.37
N PHE A 51 4.36 0.33 9.26
CA PHE A 51 3.08 -0.28 8.89
C PHE A 51 2.28 0.59 7.92
N GLU A 52 2.22 1.89 8.19
CA GLU A 52 1.54 2.89 7.35
C GLU A 52 2.13 2.94 5.94
N GLN A 53 3.46 2.87 5.81
CA GLN A 53 4.09 2.83 4.49
C GLN A 53 3.64 1.62 3.68
N GLY A 54 3.53 0.45 4.32
CA GLY A 54 3.18 -0.80 3.64
C GLY A 54 1.73 -0.91 3.20
N GLU A 55 0.86 0.05 3.54
CA GLU A 55 -0.55 -0.03 3.22
C GLU A 55 -0.82 0.08 1.71
N PRO A 56 -1.81 -0.65 1.16
CA PRO A 56 -2.12 -0.65 -0.28
C PRO A 56 -2.47 0.72 -0.88
N HIS A 57 -2.80 1.70 -0.04
CA HIS A 57 -3.10 3.07 -0.48
C HIS A 57 -1.92 4.03 -0.26
N ALA A 58 -0.89 3.61 0.49
CA ALA A 58 0.22 4.44 0.91
C ALA A 58 1.46 4.21 0.03
N TRP A 59 1.97 2.98 -0.07
CA TRP A 59 3.21 2.73 -0.81
C TRP A 59 3.15 3.16 -2.29
N PRO A 60 2.03 3.01 -3.05
CA PRO A 60 2.00 3.46 -4.44
C PRO A 60 2.17 4.98 -4.55
N ARG A 61 1.63 5.71 -3.57
CA ARG A 61 1.72 7.16 -3.47
C ARG A 61 3.15 7.59 -3.13
N LEU A 62 3.75 6.94 -2.14
CA LEU A 62 5.13 7.21 -1.72
C LEU A 62 6.14 6.94 -2.82
N ILE A 63 5.97 5.86 -3.59
CA ILE A 63 6.81 5.58 -4.76
C ILE A 63 6.61 6.64 -5.84
N ALA A 64 5.37 7.06 -6.11
CA ALA A 64 5.12 8.11 -7.09
C ALA A 64 5.78 9.44 -6.69
N GLU A 65 5.72 9.81 -5.41
CA GLU A 65 6.43 10.96 -4.85
C GLU A 65 7.94 10.83 -5.00
N HIS A 66 8.50 9.66 -4.65
CA HIS A 66 9.93 9.40 -4.79
C HIS A 66 10.40 9.54 -6.25
N ILE A 67 9.63 9.00 -7.20
CA ILE A 67 9.91 9.14 -8.65
C ILE A 67 9.95 10.62 -9.03
N ASN A 68 8.93 11.39 -8.66
CA ASN A 68 8.79 12.80 -9.04
C ASN A 68 9.89 13.69 -8.43
N VAL A 69 10.49 13.28 -7.33
CA VAL A 69 11.59 14.02 -6.67
C VAL A 69 12.95 13.62 -7.24
N HIS A 70 13.17 12.33 -7.51
CA HIS A 70 14.52 11.80 -7.72
C HIS A 70 14.85 11.37 -9.14
N ILE A 71 13.85 11.07 -9.98
CA ILE A 71 14.07 10.50 -11.31
C ILE A 71 13.80 11.57 -12.38
N PRO A 72 14.84 12.28 -12.87
CA PRO A 72 14.65 13.20 -13.97
C PRO A 72 14.13 12.43 -15.20
N LEU A 73 13.25 13.06 -15.98
CA LEU A 73 12.61 12.49 -17.19
C LEU A 73 11.47 11.48 -16.95
N VAL A 74 11.20 11.11 -15.71
CA VAL A 74 10.07 10.24 -15.33
C VAL A 74 9.14 11.02 -14.39
N SER A 75 7.84 10.76 -14.48
CA SER A 75 6.85 11.31 -13.56
C SER A 75 5.79 10.26 -13.27
N ALA A 76 5.25 10.24 -12.06
CA ALA A 76 4.29 9.26 -11.61
C ALA A 76 3.09 9.92 -10.92
N GLY A 77 1.89 9.49 -11.29
CA GLY A 77 0.65 10.07 -10.79
C GLY A 77 -0.57 9.67 -11.61
N LYS A 78 -1.70 10.32 -11.34
CA LYS A 78 -2.90 10.27 -12.15
C LYS A 78 -2.97 11.53 -13.02
N MET A 79 -3.09 11.36 -14.33
CA MET A 79 -3.32 12.48 -15.25
C MET A 79 -4.75 12.99 -15.08
N THR A 80 -4.92 14.30 -14.86
CA THR A 80 -6.21 15.00 -14.80
C THR A 80 -6.19 16.20 -15.74
N GLU A 81 -7.33 16.88 -15.86
CA GLU A 81 -7.46 18.13 -16.63
C GLU A 81 -6.55 19.26 -16.08
N GLN A 82 -6.15 19.18 -14.81
CA GLN A 82 -5.27 20.15 -14.15
C GLN A 82 -3.79 19.76 -14.25
N GLY A 83 -3.49 18.66 -14.93
CA GLY A 83 -2.15 18.08 -15.03
C GLY A 83 -1.99 16.80 -14.22
N LEU A 84 -0.74 16.41 -14.00
CA LEU A 84 -0.42 15.19 -13.26
C LEU A 84 -0.46 15.44 -11.76
N ILE A 85 -1.31 14.68 -11.04
CA ILE A 85 -1.40 14.71 -9.58
C ILE A 85 -0.99 13.38 -8.98
N VAL A 86 -0.31 13.37 -7.85
CA VAL A 86 -0.08 12.13 -7.09
C VAL A 86 -1.37 11.77 -6.35
N ALA A 87 -2.01 10.67 -6.73
CA ALA A 87 -3.29 10.24 -6.18
C ALA A 87 -3.12 9.11 -5.16
N TYR A 88 -4.16 8.81 -4.38
CA TYR A 88 -4.19 7.64 -3.48
C TYR A 88 -4.33 6.31 -4.23
N ARG A 89 -4.94 6.34 -5.43
CA ARG A 89 -5.16 5.18 -6.29
C ARG A 89 -5.00 5.60 -7.74
N ASN A 90 -4.80 4.62 -8.61
CA ASN A 90 -4.77 4.82 -10.05
C ASN A 90 -3.56 5.64 -10.55
N ASN A 91 -2.42 5.54 -9.86
CA ASN A 91 -1.16 6.14 -10.30
C ASN A 91 -0.53 5.31 -11.42
N LYS A 92 -0.08 6.00 -12.46
CA LYS A 92 0.70 5.48 -13.58
C LYS A 92 2.07 6.14 -13.58
N ILE A 93 3.03 5.48 -14.21
CA ILE A 93 4.38 5.99 -14.44
C ILE A 93 4.47 6.43 -15.89
N PHE A 94 4.98 7.63 -16.11
CA PHE A 94 5.16 8.27 -17.39
C PHE A 94 6.63 8.61 -17.60
N ALA A 95 7.12 8.50 -18.82
CA ALA A 95 8.42 9.03 -19.21
C ALA A 95 8.28 9.97 -20.39
N LEU A 96 9.18 10.95 -20.46
CA LEU A 96 9.28 11.83 -21.61
C LEU A 96 9.70 11.01 -22.84
N GLN A 97 8.99 11.12 -23.97
CA GLN A 97 9.30 10.30 -25.15
C GLN A 97 10.76 10.45 -25.63
N SER A 98 11.32 11.65 -25.53
CA SER A 98 12.71 11.93 -25.92
C SER A 98 13.75 11.30 -25.01
N SER A 99 13.36 10.79 -23.83
CA SER A 99 14.28 10.06 -22.92
C SER A 99 14.64 8.67 -23.42
N GLY A 100 13.85 8.09 -24.33
CA GLY A 100 14.02 6.70 -24.78
C GLY A 100 13.58 5.64 -23.77
N ILE A 101 13.15 6.04 -22.57
CA ILE A 101 12.64 5.14 -21.53
C ILE A 101 11.24 4.67 -21.94
N TYR A 102 11.04 3.36 -22.08
CA TYR A 102 9.77 2.81 -22.56
C TYR A 102 9.06 1.89 -21.57
N LYS A 103 9.73 1.45 -20.50
CA LYS A 103 9.15 0.51 -19.53
C LYS A 103 9.63 0.77 -18.11
N ALA A 104 8.70 0.71 -17.17
CA ALA A 104 8.95 0.59 -15.74
C ALA A 104 8.36 -0.73 -15.24
N HIS A 105 9.19 -1.56 -14.61
CA HIS A 105 8.80 -2.80 -13.97
C HIS A 105 8.80 -2.63 -12.46
N ILE A 106 7.81 -3.20 -11.78
CA ILE A 106 7.69 -3.18 -10.32
C ILE A 106 7.78 -4.62 -9.83
N ASP A 107 8.84 -4.92 -9.11
CA ASP A 107 9.06 -6.22 -8.48
C ASP A 107 8.93 -6.09 -6.95
N PHE A 108 8.46 -7.15 -6.30
CA PHE A 108 8.32 -7.22 -4.85
C PHE A 108 9.29 -8.24 -4.29
N HIS A 109 10.20 -7.79 -3.44
CA HIS A 109 11.02 -8.67 -2.62
C HIS A 109 10.38 -8.74 -1.23
N CYS A 110 9.51 -9.72 -1.05
CA CYS A 110 8.78 -9.96 0.20
C CYS A 110 9.70 -10.63 1.23
N ILE A 111 10.59 -9.86 1.85
CA ILE A 111 11.53 -10.37 2.86
C ILE A 111 10.78 -10.77 4.14
N ALA A 112 9.69 -10.07 4.49
CA ALA A 112 8.93 -10.32 5.72
C ALA A 112 8.16 -11.66 5.72
N LYS A 113 8.03 -12.35 4.58
CA LYS A 113 7.41 -13.68 4.48
C LYS A 113 8.40 -14.84 4.52
N CYS A 114 9.70 -14.59 4.52
CA CYS A 114 10.70 -15.67 4.49
C CYS A 114 11.15 -16.15 5.88
N ASP A 115 10.62 -15.61 6.97
CA ASP A 115 10.85 -16.14 8.32
C ASP A 115 9.49 -16.44 8.98
N GLU A 116 9.19 -17.73 9.07
CA GLU A 116 8.14 -18.37 9.89
C GLU A 116 6.68 -17.93 9.67
N ARG A 117 6.08 -18.40 8.57
CA ARG A 117 4.70 -18.92 8.68
C ARG A 117 4.79 -20.42 8.92
N GLU A 118 4.85 -20.82 10.19
CA GLU A 118 4.16 -22.04 10.55
C GLU A 118 2.74 -21.91 10.00
N VAL A 119 2.28 -22.91 9.24
CA VAL A 119 0.90 -22.97 8.76
C VAL A 119 0.02 -23.19 9.98
N SER A 120 -0.20 -22.14 10.76
CA SER A 120 -1.10 -22.17 11.90
C SER A 120 -2.50 -22.32 11.34
N THR A 121 -3.16 -23.43 11.68
CA THR A 121 -4.59 -23.67 11.42
C THR A 121 -5.50 -22.73 12.23
N GLN A 122 -4.94 -21.67 12.83
CA GLN A 122 -5.69 -20.70 13.60
C GLN A 122 -6.49 -19.78 12.66
N PRO A 123 -7.81 -19.64 12.87
CA PRO A 123 -8.67 -18.85 11.99
C PRO A 123 -8.52 -17.33 12.17
N TYR A 124 -7.69 -16.86 13.10
CA TYR A 124 -7.40 -15.46 13.40
C TYR A 124 -5.89 -15.21 13.59
N GLU A 125 -5.45 -13.96 13.42
CA GLU A 125 -4.05 -13.52 13.53
C GLU A 125 -3.73 -12.88 14.89
N TYR A 126 -4.71 -12.24 15.53
CA TYR A 126 -4.55 -11.57 16.82
C TYR A 126 -5.78 -11.78 17.72
N VAL A 127 -5.62 -11.56 19.03
CA VAL A 127 -6.73 -11.43 19.97
C VAL A 127 -7.01 -9.94 20.19
N TYR A 128 -8.25 -9.50 20.03
CA TYR A 128 -8.61 -8.10 20.24
C TYR A 128 -8.49 -7.72 21.72
N PRO A 129 -7.90 -6.55 22.10
CA PRO A 129 -7.36 -5.47 21.27
C PRO A 129 -5.83 -5.47 21.10
N GLU A 130 -5.16 -6.61 21.28
CA GLU A 130 -3.69 -6.69 21.29
C GLU A 130 -3.10 -6.34 19.93
N HIS A 131 -2.01 -5.57 19.93
CA HIS A 131 -1.32 -5.12 18.72
C HIS A 131 -2.24 -4.41 17.70
N SER A 132 -3.16 -3.57 18.17
CA SER A 132 -4.14 -2.90 17.31
C SER A 132 -3.52 -2.06 16.19
N GLU A 133 -2.29 -1.59 16.35
CA GLU A 133 -1.51 -0.93 15.30
C GLU A 133 -1.24 -1.82 14.07
N ARG A 134 -1.31 -3.14 14.23
CA ARG A 134 -1.09 -4.12 13.16
C ARG A 134 -2.36 -4.52 12.42
N TYR A 135 -3.52 -4.01 12.84
CA TYR A 135 -4.80 -4.34 12.21
C TYR A 135 -4.91 -3.60 10.87
N ASN A 136 -4.54 -4.30 9.82
CA ASN A 136 -4.62 -3.85 8.44
C ASN A 136 -5.90 -4.38 7.79
N ALA A 137 -6.22 -3.88 6.60
CA ALA A 137 -7.31 -4.45 5.81
C ALA A 137 -7.12 -5.97 5.65
N GLY A 138 -8.14 -6.74 6.04
CA GLY A 138 -8.11 -8.20 5.99
C GLY A 138 -7.59 -8.90 7.25
N THR A 139 -7.00 -8.18 8.20
CA THR A 139 -6.55 -8.76 9.48
C THR A 139 -7.73 -9.41 10.22
N LYS A 140 -7.56 -10.66 10.65
CA LYS A 140 -8.57 -11.39 11.43
C LYS A 140 -8.24 -11.35 12.92
N VAL A 141 -9.21 -10.99 13.75
CA VAL A 141 -9.06 -10.94 15.21
C VAL A 141 -10.12 -11.79 15.90
N LEU A 142 -9.75 -12.48 16.98
CA LEU A 142 -10.68 -13.10 17.90
C LEU A 142 -11.19 -12.04 18.90
N GLN A 143 -12.50 -11.93 19.05
CA GLN A 143 -13.12 -11.11 20.11
C GLN A 143 -13.34 -12.00 21.35
N PRO A 144 -12.55 -11.86 22.43
CA PRO A 144 -12.64 -12.73 23.60
C PRO A 144 -13.97 -12.64 24.35
N LYS A 145 -14.73 -11.54 24.19
CA LYS A 145 -16.00 -11.33 24.89
C LYS A 145 -17.19 -12.10 24.29
N ASP A 146 -17.16 -12.42 22.99
CA ASP A 146 -18.23 -13.16 22.31
C ASP A 146 -17.73 -14.43 21.58
N GLY A 147 -16.42 -14.65 21.56
CA GLY A 147 -15.79 -15.81 20.91
C GLY A 147 -15.83 -15.78 19.38
N CYS A 148 -16.31 -14.71 18.76
CA CYS A 148 -16.42 -14.58 17.32
C CYS A 148 -15.13 -14.03 16.70
N ILE A 149 -14.93 -14.36 15.42
CA ILE A 149 -13.81 -13.83 14.64
C ILE A 149 -14.30 -12.70 13.76
N TYR A 150 -13.50 -11.64 13.69
CA TYR A 150 -13.81 -10.45 12.93
C TYR A 150 -12.67 -10.11 11.99
N GLN A 151 -12.99 -9.85 10.73
CA GLN A 151 -12.04 -9.39 9.72
C GLN A 151 -12.13 -7.88 9.58
N CYS A 152 -10.99 -7.21 9.71
CA CYS A 152 -10.88 -5.78 9.49
C CYS A 152 -11.21 -5.45 8.03
N ARG A 153 -12.06 -4.45 7.81
CA ARG A 153 -12.55 -4.07 6.49
C ARG A 153 -11.47 -3.38 5.64
N PRO A 154 -11.65 -3.34 4.30
CA PRO A 154 -10.75 -2.58 3.42
C PRO A 154 -10.73 -1.08 3.71
N TRP A 155 -9.69 -0.41 3.24
CA TRP A 155 -9.59 1.06 3.28
C TRP A 155 -10.82 1.73 2.66
N PRO A 156 -11.37 2.80 3.28
CA PRO A 156 -10.83 3.55 4.43
C PRO A 156 -11.23 3.03 5.81
N PHE A 157 -11.99 1.92 5.87
CA PHE A 157 -12.59 1.46 7.11
C PHE A 157 -11.60 0.76 8.05
N ASN A 158 -10.47 0.27 7.53
CA ASN A 158 -9.40 -0.32 8.33
C ASN A 158 -8.85 0.65 9.39
N GLU A 159 -8.90 1.96 9.13
CA GLU A 159 -8.45 2.98 10.08
C GLU A 159 -9.21 2.92 11.42
N PHE A 160 -10.44 2.42 11.40
CA PHE A 160 -11.23 2.22 12.62
C PHE A 160 -10.81 0.98 13.41
N CYS A 161 -10.25 -0.05 12.76
CA CYS A 161 -9.78 -1.26 13.43
C CYS A 161 -8.65 -0.94 14.43
N ARG A 162 -7.78 0.02 14.08
CA ARG A 162 -6.62 0.42 14.90
C ARG A 162 -6.97 1.29 16.10
N LYS A 163 -8.20 1.82 16.15
CA LYS A 163 -8.70 2.66 17.25
C LYS A 163 -9.18 1.85 18.46
N ALA A 164 -8.52 0.73 18.75
CA ALA A 164 -8.91 -0.16 19.85
C ALA A 164 -8.62 0.43 21.23
N LYS A 165 -7.72 1.42 21.32
CA LYS A 165 -7.38 2.15 22.56
C LYS A 165 -8.20 3.42 22.77
N ASP A 166 -9.21 3.67 21.95
CA ASP A 166 -10.09 4.84 22.12
C ASP A 166 -11.03 4.63 23.32
N THR A 167 -11.21 5.66 24.14
CA THR A 167 -11.92 5.59 25.45
C THR A 167 -13.37 5.15 25.31
N GLN A 168 -13.97 5.32 24.14
CA GLN A 168 -15.38 4.99 23.89
C GLN A 168 -15.59 3.59 23.29
N SER A 169 -14.53 2.92 22.81
CA SER A 169 -14.61 1.57 22.19
C SER A 169 -15.74 1.40 21.16
N ILE A 170 -16.13 2.48 20.46
CA ILE A 170 -17.30 2.49 19.57
C ILE A 170 -17.17 1.56 18.37
N PHE A 171 -15.94 1.18 18.03
CA PHE A 171 -15.60 0.25 16.96
C PHE A 171 -15.20 -1.14 17.46
N GLU A 172 -15.36 -1.44 18.75
CA GLU A 172 -15.03 -2.76 19.30
C GLU A 172 -15.77 -3.88 18.54
N PRO A 173 -15.10 -4.88 17.95
CA PRO A 173 -15.74 -5.90 17.13
C PRO A 173 -16.85 -6.62 17.90
N GLY A 174 -18.04 -6.73 17.30
CA GLY A 174 -19.22 -7.38 17.90
C GLY A 174 -19.98 -6.56 18.95
N ILE A 175 -19.37 -5.51 19.53
CA ILE A 175 -19.86 -4.86 20.75
C ILE A 175 -20.11 -3.36 20.56
N GLY A 176 -19.16 -2.65 19.96
CA GLY A 176 -19.25 -1.20 19.80
C GLY A 176 -20.42 -0.78 18.91
N LYS A 177 -21.09 0.35 19.21
CA LYS A 177 -22.27 0.81 18.44
C LYS A 177 -22.03 0.94 16.94
N SER A 178 -20.79 1.09 16.53
CA SER A 178 -20.35 1.26 15.14
C SER A 178 -19.38 0.17 14.69
N TRP A 179 -19.30 -0.96 15.40
CA TRP A 179 -18.36 -2.04 15.09
C TRP A 179 -18.43 -2.50 13.63
N ALA A 180 -19.64 -2.57 13.07
CA ALA A 180 -19.87 -3.04 11.71
C ALA A 180 -19.26 -2.14 10.63
N MET A 181 -18.89 -0.89 10.96
CA MET A 181 -18.13 -0.02 10.06
C MET A 181 -16.69 -0.46 9.91
N ALA A 182 -16.07 -1.01 10.96
CA ALA A 182 -14.67 -1.42 10.98
C ALA A 182 -14.49 -2.90 10.64
N TRP A 183 -15.47 -3.73 11.03
CA TRP A 183 -15.31 -5.18 11.03
C TRP A 183 -16.38 -5.90 10.20
N LEU A 184 -15.98 -7.02 9.63
CA LEU A 184 -16.84 -8.05 9.06
C LEU A 184 -16.80 -9.26 10.00
N GLN A 185 -17.94 -9.67 10.56
CA GLN A 185 -18.01 -10.88 11.38
C GLN A 185 -17.84 -12.12 10.48
N LEU A 186 -16.85 -12.93 10.78
CA LEU A 186 -16.62 -14.23 10.17
C LEU A 186 -17.14 -15.27 11.17
N SER A 187 -18.35 -15.79 10.97
CA SER A 187 -18.88 -16.77 11.92
C SER A 187 -18.04 -18.05 11.86
N THR A 188 -17.45 -18.44 12.99
CA THR A 188 -16.96 -19.81 13.21
C THR A 188 -18.04 -20.55 13.99
N ARG A 189 -18.69 -21.51 13.33
CA ARG A 189 -19.36 -22.62 14.03
C ARG A 189 -18.31 -23.61 14.51
#